data_AF-M1AID7-F1
#
_entry.id   AF-M1AID7-F1
#
_cell.length_a   1.000
_cell.length_b   1.000
_cell.length_c   1.000
_cell.angle_alpha   90.00
_cell.angle_beta   90.00
_cell.angle_gamma   90.00
#
_symmetry.space_group_name_H-M   'P 1'
#
loop_
_entity.id
_entity.type
_entity.pdbx_description
1 polymer ?
#
loop_
_entity_poly.entity_id
_entity_poly.type
_entity_poly.pdbx_seq_one_letter_code
_entity_poly.pdbx_strand_id
1 'polypeptide(L)'
;MVVGPEKLKEALGALGLKTGGTIQQRAERLFLTKNISLEKLDRKHFAKGSRKPEQNGVVATPHVGDVKEIALLEAKIRRLCDLLDETIVRTRENVEKKQALTYEEMEAEREEDDVQAESESDDEDQQIYNPLKLPMGWDGKPIPYWLYKLHGLGQEFKCEICGNHSYWGRRAYERHFKEWRHQHGMRCLGIPNTKNFNEITSIEEAKLLWERIQERQGVNKWRPDLEEEYEDQEGNIYNKKTYTDLQRQGLI
;
A
#
# COMPACT_ATOMS: atom_id res chain seq x y z
N MET A 1 -14.45 -38.40 -48.81
CA MET A 1 -13.60 -37.19 -48.79
C MET A 1 -12.56 -37.30 -49.89
N VAL A 2 -12.79 -36.68 -51.04
CA VAL A 2 -11.79 -36.64 -52.12
C VAL A 2 -10.79 -35.54 -51.75
N VAL A 3 -9.64 -35.93 -51.19
CA VAL A 3 -8.58 -34.98 -50.87
C VAL A 3 -7.91 -34.61 -52.19
N GLY A 4 -8.10 -33.37 -52.65
CA GLY A 4 -7.49 -32.87 -53.88
C GLY A 4 -5.96 -32.89 -53.81
N PRO A 5 -5.27 -32.93 -54.97
CA PRO A 5 -3.81 -33.05 -55.04
C PRO A 5 -3.07 -31.93 -54.29
N GLU A 6 -3.63 -30.72 -54.26
CA GLU A 6 -3.09 -29.57 -53.55
C GLU A 6 -3.22 -29.70 -52.02
N LYS A 7 -4.37 -30.15 -51.52
CA LYS A 7 -4.55 -30.39 -50.08
C LYS A 7 -3.62 -31.47 -49.53
N LEU A 8 -3.34 -32.50 -50.32
CA LEU A 8 -2.34 -33.53 -50.00
C LEU A 8 -0.93 -32.96 -49.92
N LYS A 9 -0.60 -32.03 -50.82
CA LYS A 9 0.71 -31.38 -50.86
C LYS A 9 0.89 -30.45 -49.66
N GLU A 10 -0.15 -29.68 -49.31
CA GLU A 10 -0.18 -28.77 -48.17
C GLU A 10 -0.07 -29.54 -46.84
N ALA A 11 -0.85 -30.60 -46.66
CA ALA A 11 -0.81 -31.43 -45.45
C ALA A 11 0.55 -32.11 -45.24
N LEU A 12 1.17 -32.62 -46.32
CA LEU A 12 2.52 -33.19 -46.25
C LEU A 12 3.58 -32.12 -45.94
N GLY A 13 3.43 -30.92 -46.50
CA GLY A 13 4.31 -29.78 -46.23
C GLY A 13 4.26 -29.33 -44.77
N ALA A 14 3.06 -29.22 -44.20
CA ALA A 14 2.87 -28.87 -42.79
C ALA A 14 3.52 -29.88 -41.83
N LEU A 15 3.62 -31.15 -42.23
CA LEU A 15 4.25 -32.22 -41.46
C LEU A 15 5.75 -32.40 -41.78
N GLY A 16 6.36 -31.56 -42.63
CA GLY A 16 7.77 -31.66 -43.03
C GLY A 16 8.11 -32.91 -43.86
N LEU A 17 7.11 -33.55 -44.46
CA LEU A 17 7.27 -34.74 -45.31
C LEU A 17 7.51 -34.34 -46.77
N LYS A 18 8.12 -35.24 -47.55
CA LYS A 18 8.33 -35.02 -48.98
C LYS A 18 6.99 -34.80 -49.68
N THR A 19 6.88 -33.71 -50.44
CA THR A 19 5.68 -33.32 -51.20
C THR A 19 5.73 -33.75 -52.67
N GLY A 20 6.87 -34.29 -53.13
CA GLY A 20 7.05 -34.79 -54.50
C GLY A 20 6.47 -36.19 -54.75
N GLY A 21 6.34 -36.56 -56.03
CA GLY A 21 5.81 -37.85 -56.50
C GLY A 21 4.35 -37.79 -56.96
N THR A 22 3.79 -38.97 -57.28
CA THR A 22 2.40 -39.14 -57.71
C THR A 22 1.42 -38.91 -56.55
N ILE A 23 0.15 -38.64 -56.86
CA ILE A 23 -0.91 -38.39 -55.86
C ILE A 23 -1.04 -39.57 -54.89
N GLN A 24 -0.96 -40.80 -55.41
CA GLN A 24 -1.03 -42.03 -54.61
C GLN A 24 0.14 -42.16 -53.64
N GLN A 25 1.36 -41.89 -54.10
CA GLN A 25 2.56 -41.90 -53.24
C GLN A 25 2.51 -40.83 -52.14
N ARG A 26 1.88 -39.68 -52.41
CA ARG A 26 1.63 -38.63 -51.40
C ARG A 26 0.61 -39.10 -50.37
N ALA A 27 -0.50 -39.70 -50.82
CA ALA A 27 -1.54 -40.22 -49.95
C ALA A 27 -1.03 -41.34 -49.04
N GLU A 28 -0.23 -42.28 -49.56
CA GLU A 28 0.41 -43.34 -48.77
C GLU A 28 1.33 -42.76 -47.69
N ARG A 29 2.13 -41.74 -48.04
CA ARG A 29 3.02 -41.06 -47.09
C ARG A 29 2.26 -40.37 -45.96
N LEU A 30 1.14 -39.73 -46.28
CA LEU A 30 0.26 -39.11 -45.29
C LEU A 30 -0.48 -40.18 -44.46
N PHE A 31 -0.78 -41.33 -45.03
CA PHE A 31 -1.48 -42.40 -44.32
C PHE A 31 -0.59 -43.05 -43.26
N LEU A 32 0.73 -43.14 -43.48
CA LEU A 32 1.69 -43.65 -42.49
C LEU A 32 1.64 -42.86 -41.17
N THR A 33 1.33 -41.56 -41.21
CA THR A 33 1.26 -40.72 -39.99
C THR A 33 0.01 -40.98 -39.15
N LYS A 34 -0.95 -41.77 -39.64
CA LYS A 34 -2.11 -42.19 -38.83
C LYS A 34 -1.76 -43.30 -37.84
N ASN A 35 -0.88 -44.22 -38.24
CA ASN A 35 -0.57 -45.43 -37.48
C ASN A 35 0.81 -45.38 -36.81
N ILE A 36 1.69 -44.49 -37.28
CA ILE A 36 3.08 -44.38 -36.80
C ILE A 36 3.33 -42.92 -36.44
N SER A 37 3.78 -42.67 -35.21
CA SER A 37 4.16 -41.32 -34.78
C SER A 37 5.31 -40.79 -35.62
N LEU A 38 5.31 -39.47 -35.87
CA LEU A 38 6.29 -38.80 -36.73
C LEU A 38 7.75 -39.06 -36.31
N GLU A 39 8.00 -39.27 -35.02
CA GLU A 39 9.32 -39.58 -34.46
C GLU A 39 9.84 -40.97 -34.84
N LYS A 40 8.95 -41.93 -35.13
CA LYS A 40 9.31 -43.31 -35.49
C LYS A 40 9.35 -43.54 -37.01
N LEU A 41 8.99 -42.54 -37.81
CA LEU A 41 9.03 -42.65 -39.27
C LEU A 41 10.47 -42.66 -39.80
N ASP A 42 10.73 -43.44 -40.86
CA ASP A 42 12.04 -43.49 -41.51
C ASP A 42 12.41 -42.14 -42.13
N ARG A 43 13.69 -41.75 -42.01
CA ARG A 43 14.25 -40.48 -42.48
C ARG A 43 14.06 -40.25 -43.98
N LYS A 44 13.83 -41.32 -44.75
CA LYS A 44 13.60 -41.29 -46.20
C LYS A 44 12.31 -40.56 -46.61
N HIS A 45 11.31 -40.51 -45.73
CA HIS A 45 10.03 -39.88 -46.01
C HIS A 45 10.02 -38.36 -45.76
N PHE A 46 10.99 -37.86 -45.00
CA PHE A 46 11.12 -36.43 -44.68
C PHE A 46 11.79 -35.66 -45.82
N ALA A 47 11.39 -34.39 -45.99
CA ALA A 47 12.07 -33.51 -46.94
C ALA A 47 13.53 -33.28 -46.51
N LYS A 48 14.40 -33.00 -47.48
CA LYS A 48 15.84 -32.83 -47.23
C LYS A 48 16.02 -31.58 -46.36
N GLY A 49 16.46 -31.76 -45.11
CA GLY A 49 16.56 -30.70 -44.10
C GLY A 49 15.47 -30.69 -43.02
N SER A 50 14.41 -31.52 -43.13
CA SER A 50 13.31 -31.53 -42.15
C SER A 50 13.60 -32.28 -40.84
N ARG A 51 14.66 -33.09 -40.77
CA ARG A 51 15.18 -33.66 -39.51
C ARG A 51 16.54 -33.03 -39.22
N LYS A 52 16.63 -32.25 -38.14
CA LYS A 52 17.92 -31.76 -37.61
C LYS A 52 18.78 -32.98 -37.20
N PRO A 53 20.10 -32.96 -37.41
CA PRO A 53 20.97 -34.00 -36.85
C PRO A 53 20.85 -33.95 -35.32
N GLU A 54 20.77 -35.11 -34.66
CA GLU A 54 20.95 -35.20 -33.22
C GLU A 54 22.34 -34.64 -32.89
N GLN A 55 22.37 -33.43 -32.35
CA GLN A 55 23.57 -32.81 -31.82
C GLN A 55 23.22 -32.27 -30.45
N ASN A 56 23.93 -32.79 -29.44
CA ASN A 56 24.05 -32.22 -28.11
C ASN A 56 24.32 -30.73 -28.23
N GLY A 57 23.39 -29.91 -27.75
CA GLY A 57 23.54 -28.47 -27.79
C GLY A 57 22.20 -27.78 -27.64
N VAL A 58 21.99 -27.19 -26.47
CA VAL A 58 20.98 -26.20 -26.08
C VAL A 58 20.38 -25.45 -27.29
N VAL A 59 19.13 -25.73 -27.62
CA VAL A 59 18.33 -24.91 -28.56
C VAL A 59 16.98 -24.64 -27.93
N ALA A 60 16.72 -23.35 -27.70
CA ALA A 60 15.44 -22.81 -27.30
C ALA A 60 14.36 -23.26 -28.31
N THR A 61 13.40 -24.03 -27.81
CA THR A 61 12.16 -24.38 -28.49
C THR A 61 11.24 -23.16 -28.53
N PRO A 62 10.55 -22.85 -29.65
CA PRO A 62 9.43 -21.92 -29.60
C PRO A 62 8.35 -22.53 -28.70
N HIS A 63 7.83 -21.70 -27.82
CA HIS A 63 7.06 -22.01 -26.62
C HIS A 63 5.68 -22.60 -27.00
N VAL A 64 5.59 -23.90 -27.33
CA VAL A 64 4.31 -24.58 -27.57
C VAL A 64 3.43 -24.59 -26.29
N GLY A 65 4.05 -24.43 -25.12
CA GLY A 65 3.37 -24.16 -23.86
C GLY A 65 2.66 -22.80 -23.83
N ASP A 66 3.26 -21.76 -24.40
CA ASP A 66 2.69 -20.39 -24.38
C ASP A 66 1.38 -20.33 -25.16
N VAL A 67 1.33 -20.92 -26.36
CA VAL A 67 0.13 -20.81 -27.21
C VAL A 67 -1.06 -21.50 -26.54
N LYS A 68 -0.83 -22.64 -25.87
CA LYS A 68 -1.87 -23.35 -25.13
C LYS A 68 -2.30 -22.59 -23.87
N GLU A 69 -1.37 -21.99 -23.16
CA GLU A 69 -1.64 -21.18 -21.96
C GLU A 69 -2.40 -19.89 -22.32
N ILE A 70 -1.99 -19.21 -23.38
CA ILE A 70 -2.67 -18.03 -23.93
C ILE A 70 -4.10 -18.39 -24.36
N ALA A 71 -4.28 -19.50 -25.10
CA ALA A 71 -5.62 -19.93 -25.51
C ALA A 71 -6.53 -20.28 -24.32
N LEU A 72 -5.96 -20.86 -23.26
CA LEU A 72 -6.68 -21.17 -22.03
C LEU A 72 -7.05 -19.89 -21.26
N LEU A 73 -6.14 -18.92 -21.17
CA LEU A 73 -6.41 -17.61 -20.57
C LEU A 73 -7.50 -16.86 -21.36
N GLU A 74 -7.43 -16.85 -22.68
CA GLU A 74 -8.45 -16.24 -23.54
C GLU A 74 -9.83 -16.85 -23.30
N ALA A 75 -9.92 -18.18 -23.23
CA ALA A 75 -11.18 -18.87 -22.93
C ALA A 75 -11.71 -18.53 -21.54
N LYS A 76 -10.83 -18.43 -20.53
CA LYS A 76 -11.21 -18.01 -19.16
C LYS A 76 -11.72 -16.58 -19.13
N ILE A 77 -11.02 -15.65 -19.79
CA ILE A 77 -11.42 -14.23 -19.83
C ILE A 77 -12.78 -14.10 -20.49
N ARG A 78 -13.00 -14.75 -21.65
CA ARG A 78 -14.33 -14.75 -22.31
C ARG A 78 -15.42 -15.24 -21.36
N ARG A 79 -15.18 -16.34 -20.65
CA ARG A 79 -16.15 -16.87 -19.69
C ARG A 79 -16.40 -15.93 -18.50
N LEU A 80 -15.37 -15.26 -18.01
CA LEU A 80 -15.51 -14.26 -16.94
C LEU A 80 -16.26 -13.01 -17.42
N CYS A 81 -16.02 -12.56 -18.65
CA CYS A 81 -16.78 -11.48 -19.27
C CYS A 81 -18.27 -11.84 -19.37
N ASP A 82 -18.61 -13.07 -19.78
CA ASP A 82 -20.02 -13.51 -19.82
C ASP A 82 -20.67 -13.50 -18.43
N LEU A 83 -19.93 -13.88 -17.38
CA LEU A 83 -20.43 -13.92 -16.00
C LEU A 83 -20.55 -12.53 -15.37
N LEU A 84 -19.70 -11.59 -15.79
CA LEU A 84 -19.63 -10.23 -15.27
C LEU A 84 -20.24 -9.20 -16.22
N ASP A 85 -21.03 -9.63 -17.22
CA ASP A 85 -21.57 -8.77 -18.27
C ASP A 85 -22.33 -7.57 -17.68
N GLU A 86 -23.20 -7.82 -16.70
CA GLU A 86 -23.93 -6.77 -15.98
C GLU A 86 -22.99 -5.73 -15.33
N THR A 87 -21.92 -6.19 -14.68
CA THR A 87 -20.91 -5.32 -14.06
C THR A 87 -20.11 -4.54 -15.11
N ILE A 88 -19.79 -5.17 -16.24
CA ILE A 88 -19.07 -4.53 -17.34
C ILE A 88 -19.93 -3.43 -17.97
N VAL A 89 -21.22 -3.69 -18.21
CA VAL A 89 -22.17 -2.69 -18.70
C VAL A 89 -22.28 -1.54 -17.69
N ARG A 90 -22.48 -1.84 -16.40
CA ARG A 90 -22.58 -0.83 -15.34
C ARG A 90 -21.33 0.06 -15.24
N THR A 91 -20.14 -0.54 -15.30
CA THR A 91 -18.88 0.22 -15.25
C THR A 91 -18.66 1.07 -16.49
N ARG A 92 -19.09 0.58 -17.66
CA ARG A 92 -19.08 1.37 -18.90
C ARG A 92 -20.01 2.58 -18.79
N GLU A 93 -21.25 2.38 -18.36
CA GLU A 93 -22.22 3.47 -18.16
C GLU A 93 -21.70 4.49 -17.14
N ASN A 94 -21.06 4.02 -16.06
CA ASN A 94 -20.43 4.90 -15.08
C ASN A 94 -19.30 5.76 -15.70
N VAL A 95 -18.47 5.18 -16.57
CA VAL A 95 -17.42 5.93 -17.29
C VAL A 95 -18.03 6.96 -18.23
N GLU A 96 -19.07 6.60 -18.99
CA GLU A 96 -19.78 7.53 -19.88
C GLU A 96 -20.45 8.67 -19.08
N LYS A 97 -21.04 8.36 -17.91
CA LYS A 97 -21.57 9.36 -16.97
C LYS A 97 -20.45 10.30 -16.49
N LYS A 98 -19.34 9.74 -15.99
CA LYS A 98 -18.19 10.53 -15.49
C LYS A 98 -17.56 11.43 -16.57
N GLN A 99 -17.62 11.04 -17.84
CA GLN A 99 -17.16 11.89 -18.95
C GLN A 99 -18.08 13.09 -19.23
N ALA A 100 -19.36 13.01 -18.86
CA ALA A 100 -20.33 14.08 -19.06
C ALA A 100 -20.44 15.04 -17.86
N LEU A 101 -19.85 14.68 -16.70
CA LEU A 101 -19.90 15.49 -15.48
C LEU A 101 -18.98 16.71 -15.56
N THR A 102 -19.41 17.78 -14.89
CA THR A 102 -18.57 18.96 -14.62
C THR A 102 -17.57 18.67 -13.49
N TYR A 103 -16.56 19.53 -13.33
CA TYR A 103 -15.51 19.35 -12.33
C TYR A 103 -16.06 19.28 -10.89
N GLU A 104 -17.04 20.13 -10.57
CA GLU A 104 -17.68 20.18 -9.24
C GLU A 104 -18.47 18.90 -8.95
N GLU A 105 -19.17 18.35 -9.94
CA GLU A 105 -19.92 17.10 -9.79
C GLU A 105 -18.98 15.87 -9.69
N MET A 106 -17.80 15.93 -10.33
CA MET A 106 -16.78 14.88 -10.24
C MET A 106 -16.09 14.84 -8.88
N GLU A 107 -15.88 16.00 -8.25
CA GLU A 107 -15.38 16.08 -6.86
C GLU A 107 -16.43 15.56 -5.87
N ALA A 108 -17.71 15.91 -6.06
CA ALA A 108 -18.81 15.43 -5.21
C ALA A 108 -18.98 13.91 -5.26
N GLU A 109 -18.98 13.29 -6.45
CA GLU A 109 -19.05 11.81 -6.56
C GLU A 109 -17.84 11.12 -5.92
N ARG A 110 -16.65 11.73 -5.96
CA ARG A 110 -15.46 11.17 -5.32
C ARG A 110 -15.59 11.21 -3.80
N GLU A 111 -16.09 12.31 -3.24
CA GLU A 111 -16.34 12.41 -1.80
C GLU A 111 -17.39 11.38 -1.37
N GLU A 112 -18.49 11.20 -2.12
CA GLU A 112 -19.51 10.18 -1.84
C GLU A 112 -18.95 8.75 -1.92
N ASP A 113 -18.15 8.40 -2.94
CA ASP A 113 -17.49 7.09 -3.07
C ASP A 113 -16.55 6.80 -1.87
N ASP A 114 -15.82 7.81 -1.36
CA ASP A 114 -14.92 7.68 -0.21
C ASP A 114 -15.70 7.46 1.09
N VAL A 115 -16.83 8.17 1.27
CA VAL A 115 -17.72 7.99 2.42
C VAL A 115 -18.41 6.61 2.37
N GLN A 116 -18.83 6.17 1.18
CA GLN A 116 -19.46 4.86 1.02
C GLN A 116 -18.47 3.71 1.29
N ALA A 117 -17.21 3.83 0.85
CA ALA A 117 -16.15 2.86 1.15
C ALA A 117 -15.81 2.80 2.66
N GLU A 118 -15.89 3.94 3.37
CA GLU A 118 -15.79 3.95 4.84
C GLU A 118 -17.01 3.30 5.51
N SER A 119 -18.20 3.40 4.93
CA SER A 119 -19.44 2.82 5.49
C SER A 119 -19.63 1.32 5.19
N GLU A 120 -19.24 0.82 4.02
CA GLU A 120 -19.36 -0.60 3.65
C GLU A 120 -18.33 -1.48 4.38
N SER A 121 -17.31 -0.88 5.00
CA SER A 121 -16.40 -1.59 5.92
C SER A 121 -17.03 -1.89 7.28
N ASP A 122 -18.22 -1.36 7.59
CA ASP A 122 -18.90 -1.47 8.89
C ASP A 122 -20.13 -2.40 8.85
N ASP A 123 -20.51 -2.92 7.67
CA ASP A 123 -21.80 -3.62 7.46
C ASP A 123 -21.68 -5.14 7.19
N GLU A 124 -20.63 -5.79 7.71
CA GLU A 124 -20.58 -7.24 7.94
C GLU A 124 -20.58 -7.55 9.44
N ASP A 125 -21.62 -7.10 10.14
CA ASP A 125 -21.89 -7.40 11.54
C ASP A 125 -22.44 -8.84 11.70
N GLN A 126 -21.67 -9.83 11.22
CA GLN A 126 -21.80 -11.19 11.75
C GLN A 126 -21.38 -11.10 13.22
N GLN A 127 -22.33 -11.34 14.12
CA GLN A 127 -22.11 -11.41 15.56
C GLN A 127 -21.13 -12.55 15.89
N ILE A 128 -19.83 -12.31 15.72
CA ILE A 128 -18.77 -13.27 16.01
C ILE A 128 -18.82 -13.50 17.52
N TYR A 129 -19.22 -14.70 17.91
CA TYR A 129 -19.36 -15.10 19.30
C TYR A 129 -18.01 -14.91 20.04
N ASN A 130 -17.92 -13.82 20.81
CA ASN A 130 -16.76 -13.42 21.60
C ASN A 130 -17.06 -13.58 23.11
N PRO A 131 -17.09 -14.82 23.62
CA PRO A 131 -17.49 -15.11 24.99
C PRO A 131 -16.55 -14.51 26.05
N LEU A 132 -15.33 -14.13 25.66
CA LEU A 132 -14.32 -13.52 26.53
C LEU A 132 -14.23 -12.00 26.39
N LYS A 133 -15.07 -11.37 25.54
CA LYS A 133 -15.05 -9.92 25.22
C LYS A 133 -13.64 -9.38 24.95
N LEU A 134 -12.82 -10.16 24.25
CA LEU A 134 -11.47 -9.74 23.87
C LEU A 134 -11.56 -8.68 22.77
N PRO A 135 -10.71 -7.64 22.77
CA PRO A 135 -10.68 -6.66 21.69
C PRO A 135 -10.48 -7.33 20.33
N MET A 136 -11.20 -6.86 19.31
CA MET A 136 -11.07 -7.33 17.94
C MET A 136 -9.71 -6.93 17.39
N GLY A 137 -9.06 -7.84 16.67
CA GLY A 137 -7.83 -7.55 15.96
C GLY A 137 -8.11 -6.73 14.71
N TRP A 138 -7.04 -6.36 14.00
CA TRP A 138 -7.12 -5.74 12.68
C TRP A 138 -7.75 -6.64 11.60
N ASP A 139 -7.94 -7.94 11.89
CA ASP A 139 -8.57 -8.95 11.02
C ASP A 139 -10.06 -9.17 11.35
N GLY A 140 -10.69 -8.29 12.16
CA GLY A 140 -12.09 -8.40 12.61
C GLY A 140 -12.37 -9.56 13.59
N LYS A 141 -11.44 -10.50 13.74
CA LYS A 141 -11.56 -11.66 14.65
C LYS A 141 -11.07 -11.33 16.07
N PRO A 142 -11.64 -11.96 17.11
CA PRO A 142 -11.16 -11.82 18.48
C PRO A 142 -9.67 -12.18 18.60
N ILE A 143 -8.87 -11.29 19.18
CA ILE A 143 -7.43 -11.53 19.39
C ILE A 143 -7.26 -12.78 20.26
N PRO A 144 -6.40 -13.75 19.87
CA PRO A 144 -6.12 -14.90 20.69
C PRO A 144 -5.66 -14.51 22.11
N TYR A 145 -6.20 -15.20 23.13
CA TYR A 145 -5.98 -14.84 24.54
C TYR A 145 -4.49 -14.80 24.97
N TRP A 146 -3.66 -15.66 24.39
CA TRP A 146 -2.21 -15.64 24.64
C TRP A 146 -1.54 -14.39 24.06
N LEU A 147 -1.99 -13.92 22.90
CA LEU A 147 -1.47 -12.72 22.23
C LEU A 147 -1.91 -11.46 22.99
N TYR A 148 -3.15 -11.46 23.49
CA TYR A 148 -3.67 -10.44 24.41
C TYR A 148 -2.82 -10.31 25.68
N LYS A 149 -2.46 -11.45 26.30
CA LYS A 149 -1.55 -11.47 27.45
C LYS A 149 -0.13 -11.05 27.11
N LEU A 150 0.42 -11.54 26.00
CA LEU A 150 1.80 -11.28 25.59
C LEU A 150 2.06 -9.80 25.30
N HIS A 151 1.15 -9.14 24.58
CA HIS A 151 1.27 -7.72 24.24
C HIS A 151 0.71 -6.77 25.29
N GLY A 152 0.24 -7.30 26.43
CA GLY A 152 -0.26 -6.51 27.54
C GLY A 152 -1.51 -5.68 27.19
N LEU A 153 -2.30 -6.11 26.21
CA LEU A 153 -3.53 -5.39 25.78
C LEU A 153 -4.56 -5.26 26.89
N GLY A 154 -4.50 -6.10 27.92
CA GLY A 154 -5.40 -6.04 29.08
C GLY A 154 -4.99 -5.07 30.18
N GLN A 155 -3.87 -4.37 30.04
CA GLN A 155 -3.49 -3.32 30.97
C GLN A 155 -4.15 -2.00 30.55
N GLU A 156 -5.03 -1.48 31.40
CA GLU A 156 -5.66 -0.19 31.22
C GLU A 156 -4.71 0.93 31.67
N PHE A 157 -4.50 1.92 30.81
CA PHE A 157 -3.75 3.15 31.12
C PHE A 157 -4.65 4.36 30.93
N LYS A 158 -4.82 5.17 31.97
CA LYS A 158 -5.65 6.38 31.93
C LYS A 158 -4.77 7.62 31.78
N CYS A 159 -5.16 8.53 30.88
CA CYS A 159 -4.50 9.82 30.71
C CYS A 159 -5.43 10.96 31.12
N GLU A 160 -5.07 11.70 32.17
CA GLU A 160 -5.85 12.82 32.71
C GLU A 160 -5.87 14.01 31.72
N ILE A 161 -4.73 14.30 31.08
CA ILE A 161 -4.57 15.36 30.07
C ILE A 161 -5.52 15.14 28.86
N CYS A 162 -5.88 13.88 28.56
CA CYS A 162 -6.84 13.52 27.52
C CYS A 162 -8.29 13.43 28.00
N GLY A 163 -8.62 13.95 29.19
CA GLY A 163 -9.97 13.85 29.77
C GLY A 163 -10.27 12.47 30.37
N ASN A 164 -9.29 11.84 31.01
CA ASN A 164 -9.38 10.50 31.59
C ASN A 164 -9.71 9.39 30.57
N HIS A 165 -9.28 9.57 29.33
CA HIS A 165 -9.41 8.53 28.31
C HIS A 165 -8.56 7.30 28.65
N SER A 166 -9.17 6.13 28.54
CA SER A 166 -8.51 4.83 28.78
C SER A 166 -7.90 4.29 27.49
N TYR A 167 -6.61 3.97 27.55
CA TYR A 167 -5.86 3.30 26.49
C TYR A 167 -5.55 1.86 26.93
N TRP A 168 -5.81 0.91 26.04
CA TRP A 168 -5.61 -0.51 26.31
C TRP A 168 -4.26 -0.97 25.74
N GLY A 169 -3.35 -1.34 26.64
CA GLY A 169 -2.01 -1.79 26.33
C GLY A 169 -0.98 -0.69 26.10
N ARG A 170 0.28 -1.02 26.39
CA ARG A 170 1.41 -0.07 26.39
C ARG A 170 1.66 0.57 25.02
N ARG A 171 1.50 -0.18 23.93
CA ARG A 171 1.74 0.36 22.58
C ARG A 171 0.73 1.45 22.18
N ALA A 172 -0.55 1.24 22.48
CA ALA A 172 -1.59 2.25 22.24
C ALA A 172 -1.34 3.49 23.12
N TYR A 173 -0.97 3.25 24.37
CA TYR A 173 -0.58 4.30 25.29
C TYR A 173 0.69 5.05 24.87
N GLU A 174 1.72 4.44 24.29
CA GLU A 174 2.89 5.23 23.82
C GLU A 174 2.57 6.03 22.55
N ARG A 175 1.67 5.53 21.71
CA ARG A 175 1.24 6.23 20.49
C ARG A 175 0.41 7.47 20.80
N HIS A 176 -0.43 7.45 21.84
CA HIS A 176 -1.37 8.54 22.12
C HIS A 176 -0.69 9.90 22.37
N PHE A 177 0.55 9.93 22.89
CA PHE A 177 1.32 11.17 23.08
C PHE A 177 1.53 11.96 21.78
N LYS A 178 1.51 11.30 20.62
CA LYS A 178 1.62 11.93 19.30
C LYS A 178 0.27 12.19 18.66
N GLU A 179 -0.82 11.65 19.19
CA GLU A 179 -2.15 11.82 18.63
C GLU A 179 -2.69 13.23 18.91
N TRP A 180 -3.59 13.71 18.05
CA TRP A 180 -4.13 15.05 18.11
C TRP A 180 -4.80 15.36 19.46
N ARG A 181 -5.51 14.40 20.05
CA ARG A 181 -6.20 14.58 21.35
C ARG A 181 -5.22 14.97 22.46
N HIS A 182 -4.08 14.29 22.57
CA HIS A 182 -3.08 14.62 23.59
C HIS A 182 -2.36 15.94 23.27
N GLN A 183 -2.00 16.17 22.01
CA GLN A 183 -1.42 17.44 21.56
C GLN A 183 -2.33 18.63 21.88
N HIS A 184 -3.64 18.48 21.66
CA HIS A 184 -4.64 19.49 21.97
C HIS A 184 -4.74 19.72 23.47
N GLY A 185 -4.78 18.65 24.28
CA GLY A 185 -4.75 18.76 25.74
C GLY A 185 -3.52 19.55 26.25
N MET A 186 -2.34 19.22 25.75
CA MET A 186 -1.10 19.96 26.07
C MET A 186 -1.15 21.42 25.63
N ARG A 187 -1.72 21.70 24.45
CA ARG A 187 -1.91 23.07 23.93
C ARG A 187 -2.86 23.89 24.82
N CYS A 188 -3.95 23.30 25.30
CA CYS A 188 -4.87 23.95 26.24
C CYS A 188 -4.22 24.28 27.59
N LEU A 189 -3.21 23.49 28.01
CA LEU A 189 -2.40 23.77 29.20
C LEU A 189 -1.29 24.80 28.95
N GLY A 190 -1.06 25.21 27.70
CA GLY A 190 0.05 26.10 27.33
C GLY A 190 1.43 25.45 27.39
N ILE A 191 1.49 24.11 27.42
CA ILE A 191 2.74 23.34 27.51
C ILE A 191 3.09 22.80 26.12
N PRO A 192 4.33 23.00 25.61
CA PRO A 192 4.72 22.42 24.33
C PRO A 192 4.84 20.89 24.45
N ASN A 193 4.21 20.16 23.51
CA ASN A 193 4.27 18.70 23.46
C ASN A 193 5.63 18.20 22.94
N THR A 194 6.63 18.20 23.82
CA THR A 194 7.97 17.67 23.56
C THR A 194 8.13 16.28 24.18
N LYS A 195 9.15 15.53 23.73
CA LYS A 195 9.45 14.18 24.27
C LYS A 195 9.69 14.15 25.78
N ASN A 196 10.02 15.29 26.39
CA ASN A 196 10.22 15.42 27.84
C ASN A 196 8.94 15.15 28.64
N PHE A 197 7.77 15.30 28.01
CA PHE A 197 6.47 15.09 28.64
C PHE A 197 5.86 13.71 28.33
N ASN A 198 6.61 12.83 27.64
CA ASN A 198 6.17 11.46 27.45
C ASN A 198 6.05 10.75 28.81
N GLU A 199 5.06 9.88 28.93
CA GLU A 199 4.68 9.15 30.17
C GLU A 199 4.02 10.00 31.28
N ILE A 200 3.87 11.31 31.10
CA ILE A 200 3.14 12.15 32.05
C ILE A 200 1.65 12.10 31.71
N THR A 201 0.85 11.62 32.66
CA THR A 201 -0.61 11.54 32.52
C THR A 201 -1.32 12.62 33.28
N SER A 202 -0.79 13.04 34.43
CA SER A 202 -1.44 14.01 35.31
C SER A 202 -1.17 15.45 34.88
N ILE A 203 -2.21 16.26 34.99
CA ILE A 203 -2.14 17.69 34.66
C ILE A 203 -1.23 18.42 35.66
N GLU A 204 -1.29 18.05 36.94
CA GLU A 204 -0.48 18.67 38.00
C GLU A 204 1.02 18.39 37.78
N GLU A 205 1.38 17.14 37.50
CA GLU A 205 2.76 16.74 37.21
C GLU A 205 3.31 17.42 35.96
N ALA A 206 2.50 17.55 34.91
CA ALA A 206 2.89 18.24 33.68
C ALA A 206 3.23 19.72 33.93
N LYS A 207 2.41 20.41 34.75
CA LYS A 207 2.65 21.81 35.13
C LYS A 207 3.93 21.96 35.96
N LEU A 208 4.13 21.12 36.97
CA LEU A 208 5.33 21.15 37.81
C LEU A 208 6.60 20.90 37.01
N LEU A 209 6.57 19.94 36.08
CA LEU A 209 7.71 19.71 35.19
C LEU A 209 7.97 20.92 34.29
N TRP A 210 6.91 21.51 33.74
CA TRP A 210 7.05 22.68 32.89
C TRP A 210 7.62 23.89 33.62
N GLU A 211 7.18 24.17 34.85
CA GLU A 211 7.77 25.21 35.71
C GLU A 211 9.26 24.98 35.92
N ARG A 212 9.66 23.76 36.29
CA ARG A 212 11.09 23.42 36.47
C ARG A 212 11.92 23.55 35.19
N ILE A 213 11.35 23.21 34.04
CA ILE A 213 12.00 23.40 32.74
C ILE A 213 12.11 24.90 32.41
N GLN A 214 11.06 25.68 32.67
CA GLN A 214 11.05 27.13 32.45
C GLN A 214 12.04 27.85 33.36
N GLU A 215 12.18 27.45 34.62
CA GLU A 215 13.22 27.98 35.51
C GLU A 215 14.61 27.76 34.91
N ARG A 216 14.94 26.50 34.55
CA ARG A 216 16.24 26.18 33.95
C ARG A 216 16.50 26.89 32.62
N GLN A 217 15.49 27.03 31.77
CA GLN A 217 15.62 27.76 30.50
C GLN A 217 15.66 29.27 30.69
N GLY A 218 14.93 29.78 31.69
CA GLY A 218 14.85 31.20 32.04
C GLY A 218 16.15 31.77 32.58
N VAL A 219 16.99 30.94 33.23
CA VAL A 219 18.37 31.32 33.58
C VAL A 219 19.26 31.51 32.33
N ASN A 220 18.96 30.82 31.24
CA ASN A 220 19.76 30.88 29.99
C ASN A 220 19.22 31.87 28.96
N LYS A 221 18.14 32.61 29.25
CA LYS A 221 17.56 33.58 28.32
C LYS A 221 18.09 34.97 28.66
N TRP A 222 19.15 35.39 27.95
CA TRP A 222 19.74 36.73 28.06
C TRP A 222 18.65 37.79 28.10
N ARG A 223 18.63 38.59 29.17
CA ARG A 223 17.66 39.69 29.36
C ARG A 223 18.35 41.02 29.04
N PRO A 224 18.14 41.59 27.83
CA PRO A 224 18.82 42.81 27.42
C PRO A 224 18.68 43.96 28.43
N ASP A 225 17.48 44.15 29.00
CA ASP A 225 17.24 45.27 29.93
C ASP A 225 17.99 45.15 31.27
N LEU A 226 18.41 43.94 31.65
CA LEU A 226 19.11 43.65 32.90
C LEU A 226 20.61 43.36 32.69
N GLU A 227 20.97 42.76 31.55
CA GLU A 227 22.31 42.24 31.25
C GLU A 227 23.06 43.09 30.20
N GLU A 228 22.41 44.01 29.49
CA GLU A 228 23.08 44.96 28.59
C GLU A 228 23.62 46.16 29.38
N GLU A 229 24.95 46.26 29.42
CA GLU A 229 25.70 47.30 30.12
C GLU A 229 26.12 48.42 29.16
N TYR A 230 25.93 49.68 29.58
CA TYR A 230 26.32 50.90 28.89
C TYR A 230 27.34 51.66 29.74
N GLU A 231 28.39 52.16 29.09
CA GLU A 231 29.43 52.96 29.71
C GLU A 231 29.18 54.45 29.40
N ASP A 232 29.26 55.31 30.41
CA ASP A 232 29.21 56.76 30.24
C ASP A 232 30.57 57.36 29.82
N GLN A 233 30.65 58.69 29.67
CA GLN A 233 31.90 59.36 29.29
C GLN A 233 32.98 59.34 30.39
N GLU A 234 32.59 59.05 31.63
CA GLU A 234 33.48 58.97 32.80
C GLU A 234 33.95 57.53 33.08
N GLY A 235 33.44 56.55 32.33
CA GLY A 235 33.77 55.14 32.46
C GLY A 235 32.92 54.37 33.47
N ASN A 236 31.81 54.94 33.94
CA ASN A 236 30.88 54.26 34.85
C ASN A 236 29.93 53.36 34.06
N ILE A 237 29.73 52.15 34.56
CA ILE A 237 28.93 51.12 33.89
C ILE A 237 27.53 51.05 34.52
N TYR A 238 26.50 51.16 33.68
CA TYR A 238 25.11 51.10 34.08
C TYR A 238 24.33 50.10 33.24
N ASN A 239 23.28 49.49 33.79
CA ASN A 239 22.33 48.77 32.95
C ASN A 239 21.59 49.76 32.04
N LYS A 240 21.10 49.27 30.88
CA LYS A 240 20.40 50.07 29.87
C LYS A 240 19.35 51.02 30.42
N LYS A 241 18.49 50.53 31.33
CA LYS A 241 17.39 51.32 31.87
C LYS A 241 17.90 52.50 32.71
N THR A 242 18.86 52.23 33.59
CA THR A 242 19.46 53.24 34.47
C THR A 242 20.22 54.26 33.64
N TYR A 243 20.97 53.83 32.62
CA TYR A 243 21.65 54.72 31.68
C TYR A 243 20.65 55.65 30.97
N THR A 244 19.58 55.09 30.39
CA THR A 244 18.57 55.91 29.69
C THR A 244 17.82 56.88 30.61
N ASP A 245 17.56 56.49 31.86
CA ASP A 245 16.89 57.36 32.83
C ASP A 245 17.82 58.47 33.33
N LEU A 246 19.10 58.18 33.58
CA LEU A 246 20.12 59.17 33.93
C LEU A 246 20.38 60.15 32.77
N GLN A 247 20.45 59.64 31.53
CA GLN A 247 20.59 60.46 30.33
C GLN A 247 19.38 61.39 30.12
N ARG A 248 18.15 60.91 30.38
CA ARG A 248 16.93 61.73 30.32
C ARG A 248 16.89 62.80 31.41
N GLN A 249 17.48 62.53 32.57
CA GLN A 249 17.61 63.48 33.68
C GLN A 249 18.79 64.45 33.50
N GLY A 250 19.66 64.21 32.50
CA GLY A 250 20.85 65.01 32.24
C GLY A 250 21.95 64.84 33.28
N LEU A 251 21.99 63.68 33.94
CA LEU A 251 22.97 63.35 34.99
C LEU A 251 24.24 62.66 34.45
N ILE A 252 24.20 62.18 33.20
CA ILE A 252 25.30 61.57 32.44
C ILE A 252 25.18 61.95 30.96
#